data_AF-A0A7L9ESH2-F1
#
_entry.id   AF-A0A7L9ESH2-F1
#
_cell.length_a   1.000
_cell.length_b   1.000
_cell.length_c   1.000
_cell.angle_alpha   90.00
_cell.angle_beta   90.00
_cell.angle_gamma   90.00
#
_symmetry.space_group_name_H-M   'P 1'
#
loop_
_entity.id
_entity.type
_entity.pdbx_description
1 polymer ?
#
loop_
_entity_poly.entity_id
_entity_poly.type
_entity_poly.pdbx_seq_one_letter_code
_entity_poly.pdbx_strand_id
1 'polypeptide(L)'
;MLPHPTLDKLQTLRLHGMLKALNEQLKTPDIDSLSFEERLGLLVDRELTERDDKRLSSRLRQARLKHNACLEDIDYRSPRGLDKALILQLSSGQWLRDGLNLIIGGPTGVGKTWLACALAHQACREGYSVRYLRLPRLLEELGLAHGDGRFAKLMSSYAKTDLLILDDWGLAPFTGEQRRDMLELLDDRYGQRSTIVTSQMPVDNWHELIGDPTLADAILDRLVHNAYRINLKGESMRKRTQKLTTPANPD
;
A
#
# COMPACT_ATOMS: atom_id res chain seq x y z
N MET A 1 -41.25 -8.64 25.15
CA MET A 1 -40.07 -9.51 25.38
C MET A 1 -38.92 -8.62 25.82
N LEU A 2 -38.20 -8.98 26.88
CA LEU A 2 -37.05 -8.16 27.33
C LEU A 2 -36.00 -8.12 26.21
N PRO A 3 -35.45 -6.95 25.84
CA PRO A 3 -34.42 -6.82 24.79
C PRO A 3 -33.05 -7.37 25.22
N HIS A 4 -32.82 -7.56 26.53
CA HIS A 4 -31.60 -8.11 27.12
C HIS A 4 -31.08 -9.40 26.46
N PRO A 5 -31.87 -10.49 26.32
CA PRO A 5 -31.41 -11.73 25.68
C PRO A 5 -30.95 -11.54 24.22
N THR A 6 -31.51 -10.59 23.48
CA THR A 6 -31.11 -10.35 22.09
C THR A 6 -29.78 -9.60 22.04
N LEU A 7 -29.59 -8.58 22.89
CA LEU A 7 -28.33 -7.85 22.99
C LEU A 7 -27.17 -8.78 23.40
N ASP A 8 -27.37 -9.66 24.38
CA ASP A 8 -26.35 -10.62 24.83
C ASP A 8 -25.98 -11.62 23.71
N LYS A 9 -26.98 -12.07 22.94
CA LYS A 9 -26.76 -12.94 21.77
C LYS A 9 -25.97 -12.23 20.67
N LEU A 10 -26.30 -10.97 20.35
CA LEU A 10 -25.55 -10.18 19.36
C LEU A 10 -24.08 -10.01 19.78
N GLN A 11 -23.82 -9.78 21.07
CA GLN A 11 -22.46 -9.71 21.61
C GLN A 11 -21.73 -11.04 21.47
N THR A 12 -22.36 -12.16 21.80
CA THR A 12 -21.77 -13.51 21.68
C THR A 12 -21.45 -13.86 20.22
N LEU A 13 -22.32 -13.48 19.29
CA LEU A 13 -22.12 -13.64 17.85
C LEU A 13 -21.11 -12.64 17.26
N ARG A 14 -20.58 -11.71 18.07
CA ARG A 14 -19.67 -10.63 17.65
C ARG A 14 -20.26 -9.68 16.61
N LEU A 15 -21.59 -9.52 16.62
CA LEU A 15 -22.35 -8.59 15.78
C LEU A 15 -22.40 -7.20 16.44
N HIS A 16 -21.22 -6.60 16.61
CA HIS A 16 -21.03 -5.39 17.39
C HIS A 16 -21.71 -4.16 16.77
N GLY A 17 -21.77 -4.08 15.44
CA GLY A 17 -22.45 -3.01 14.73
C GLY A 17 -23.96 -3.12 14.88
N MET A 18 -24.53 -4.32 14.73
CA MET A 18 -25.97 -4.56 15.00
C MET A 18 -26.31 -4.23 16.45
N LEU A 19 -25.45 -4.61 17.40
CA LEU A 19 -25.66 -4.34 18.82
C LEU A 19 -25.71 -2.84 19.12
N LYS A 20 -24.81 -2.04 18.53
CA LYS A 20 -24.83 -0.58 18.67
C LYS A 20 -26.07 0.02 18.02
N ALA A 21 -26.38 -0.37 16.79
CA ALA A 21 -27.54 0.14 16.06
C ALA A 21 -28.86 -0.22 16.76
N LEU A 22 -28.97 -1.41 17.35
CA LEU A 22 -30.17 -1.81 18.09
C LEU A 22 -30.32 -0.97 19.37
N ASN A 23 -29.23 -0.72 20.09
CA ASN A 23 -29.25 0.18 21.25
C ASN A 23 -29.59 1.64 20.89
N GLU A 24 -29.18 2.10 19.71
CA GLU A 24 -29.54 3.42 19.18
C GLU A 24 -31.03 3.47 18.80
N GLN A 25 -31.52 2.50 18.02
CA GLN A 25 -32.93 2.41 17.62
C GLN A 25 -33.88 2.36 18.82
N LEU A 26 -33.53 1.63 19.89
CA LEU A 26 -34.32 1.59 21.13
C LEU A 26 -34.46 2.95 21.82
N LYS A 27 -33.61 3.93 21.49
CA LYS A 27 -33.61 5.29 22.07
C LYS A 27 -34.14 6.33 21.08
N THR A 28 -34.36 5.98 19.82
CA THR A 28 -34.82 6.89 18.78
C THR A 28 -36.34 7.07 18.88
N PRO A 29 -36.83 8.31 19.14
CA PRO A 29 -38.26 8.59 19.04
C PRO A 29 -38.76 8.34 17.62
N ASP A 30 -39.99 7.85 17.47
CA ASP A 30 -40.63 7.60 16.17
C ASP A 30 -39.93 6.56 15.28
N ILE A 31 -39.05 5.71 15.83
CA ILE A 31 -38.42 4.62 15.06
C ILE A 31 -39.46 3.65 14.47
N ASP A 32 -40.65 3.55 15.09
CA ASP A 32 -41.78 2.76 14.62
C ASP A 32 -42.46 3.32 13.36
N SER A 33 -42.11 4.55 12.94
CA SER A 33 -42.49 5.08 11.63
C SER A 33 -41.80 4.35 10.47
N LEU A 34 -40.66 3.71 10.73
CA LEU A 34 -39.98 2.83 9.80
C LEU A 34 -40.58 1.41 9.88
N SER A 35 -40.73 0.78 8.72
CA SER A 35 -41.11 -0.62 8.63
C SER A 35 -40.07 -1.52 9.32
N PHE A 36 -40.48 -2.76 9.65
CA PHE A 36 -39.56 -3.75 10.20
C PHE A 36 -38.34 -3.99 9.28
N GLU A 37 -38.57 -4.09 7.97
CA GLU A 37 -37.52 -4.33 6.99
C GLU A 37 -36.51 -3.18 6.95
N GLU A 38 -36.96 -1.93 6.99
CA GLU A 38 -36.08 -0.75 7.04
C GLU A 38 -35.24 -0.74 8.32
N ARG A 39 -35.87 -0.99 9.47
CA ARG A 39 -35.15 -1.05 10.75
C ARG A 39 -34.12 -2.17 10.76
N LEU A 40 -34.47 -3.36 10.28
CA LEU A 40 -33.55 -4.49 10.18
C LEU A 40 -32.41 -4.18 9.20
N GLY A 41 -32.73 -3.55 8.06
CA GLY A 41 -31.75 -3.08 7.07
C GLY A 41 -30.70 -2.18 7.72
N LEU A 42 -31.12 -1.16 8.47
CA LEU A 42 -30.20 -0.26 9.18
C LEU A 42 -29.28 -0.99 10.19
N LEU A 43 -29.77 -2.05 10.85
CA LEU A 43 -28.93 -2.86 11.74
C LEU A 43 -27.86 -3.62 10.96
N VAL A 44 -28.26 -4.26 9.85
CA VAL A 44 -27.37 -5.05 8.99
C VAL A 44 -26.32 -4.16 8.33
N ASP A 45 -26.73 -3.00 7.81
CA ASP A 45 -25.84 -2.02 7.18
C ASP A 45 -24.78 -1.51 8.17
N ARG A 46 -25.18 -1.27 9.43
CA ARG A 46 -24.22 -0.89 10.48
C ARG A 46 -23.20 -1.98 10.76
N GLU A 47 -23.62 -3.24 10.80
CA GLU A 47 -22.71 -4.36 11.00
C GLU A 47 -21.75 -4.55 9.82
N LEU A 48 -22.23 -4.45 8.59
CA LEU A 48 -21.40 -4.52 7.39
C LEU A 48 -20.36 -3.40 7.41
N THR A 49 -20.79 -2.16 7.63
CA THR A 49 -19.91 -0.99 7.72
C THR A 49 -18.84 -1.17 8.79
N GLU A 50 -19.22 -1.58 10.00
CA GLU A 50 -18.26 -1.77 11.10
C GLU A 50 -17.27 -2.91 10.83
N ARG A 51 -17.70 -3.97 10.12
CA ARG A 51 -16.79 -5.05 9.69
C ARG A 51 -15.81 -4.58 8.62
N ASP A 52 -16.27 -3.82 7.65
CA ASP A 52 -15.43 -3.33 6.56
C ASP A 52 -14.42 -2.30 7.07
N ASP A 53 -14.83 -1.40 7.96
CA ASP A 53 -13.94 -0.47 8.66
C ASP A 53 -12.86 -1.19 9.46
N LYS A 54 -13.21 -2.26 10.19
CA LYS A 54 -12.24 -3.09 10.93
C LYS A 54 -11.27 -3.79 10.00
N ARG A 55 -11.75 -4.35 8.88
CA ARG A 55 -10.92 -5.02 7.89
C ARG A 55 -9.95 -4.03 7.25
N LEU A 56 -10.44 -2.88 6.81
CA LEU A 56 -9.62 -1.81 6.23
C LEU A 56 -8.57 -1.32 7.23
N SER A 57 -8.98 -1.00 8.46
CA SER A 57 -8.07 -0.56 9.53
C SER A 57 -6.98 -1.59 9.80
N SER A 58 -7.34 -2.88 9.80
CA SER A 58 -6.36 -3.97 9.97
C SER A 58 -5.37 -4.04 8.81
N ARG A 59 -5.84 -3.95 7.56
CA ARG A 59 -4.98 -3.94 6.36
C ARG A 59 -4.03 -2.74 6.35
N LEU A 60 -4.54 -1.53 6.62
CA LEU A 60 -3.72 -0.32 6.69
C LEU A 60 -2.64 -0.42 7.77
N ARG A 61 -2.98 -0.97 8.93
CA ARG A 61 -2.00 -1.22 10.01
C ARG A 61 -0.93 -2.24 9.60
N GLN A 62 -1.32 -3.32 8.91
CA GLN A 62 -0.39 -4.34 8.41
C GLN A 62 0.50 -3.82 7.28
N ALA A 63 -0.03 -2.90 6.46
CA ALA A 63 0.66 -2.26 5.35
C ALA A 63 1.87 -1.43 5.78
N ARG A 64 1.82 -0.83 6.98
CA ARG A 64 2.91 0.00 7.52
C ARG A 64 3.36 1.09 6.53
N LEU A 65 2.40 1.71 5.86
CA LEU A 65 2.68 2.77 4.89
C LEU A 65 3.42 3.92 5.56
N LYS A 66 4.45 4.43 4.88
CA LYS A 66 5.27 5.54 5.38
C LYS A 66 4.51 6.87 5.41
N HIS A 67 3.56 7.05 4.51
CA HIS A 67 2.72 8.23 4.42
C HIS A 67 1.25 7.81 4.47
N ASN A 68 0.44 8.58 5.22
CA ASN A 68 -1.01 8.53 5.10
C ASN A 68 -1.41 9.36 3.88
N ALA A 69 -1.35 8.73 2.70
CA ALA A 69 -1.58 9.38 1.42
C ALA A 69 -2.85 8.82 0.76
N CYS A 70 -3.63 9.70 0.14
CA CYS A 70 -4.86 9.34 -0.57
C CYS A 70 -4.76 9.81 -2.03
N LEU A 71 -5.42 9.12 -2.96
CA LEU A 71 -5.36 9.47 -4.39
C LEU A 71 -6.06 10.80 -4.68
N GLU A 72 -7.07 11.12 -3.87
CA GLU A 72 -7.84 12.36 -3.91
C GLU A 72 -6.96 13.60 -3.62
N ASP A 73 -5.87 13.41 -2.87
CA ASP A 73 -4.92 14.47 -2.49
C ASP A 73 -3.80 14.67 -3.53
N ILE A 74 -3.85 14.00 -4.69
CA ILE A 74 -2.82 14.15 -5.72
C ILE A 74 -2.85 15.59 -6.28
N ASP A 75 -1.71 16.29 -6.11
CA ASP A 75 -1.48 17.57 -6.79
C ASP A 75 -1.08 17.34 -8.25
N TYR A 76 -2.07 17.50 -9.15
CA TYR A 76 -1.91 17.51 -10.61
C TYR A 76 -1.49 18.88 -11.18
N ARG A 77 -1.50 19.95 -10.38
CA ARG A 77 -1.11 21.32 -10.82
C ARG A 77 0.40 21.45 -10.90
N SER A 78 1.12 20.77 -10.03
CA SER A 78 2.59 20.73 -10.07
C SER A 78 3.08 19.92 -11.29
N PRO A 79 3.94 20.48 -12.17
CA PRO A 79 4.31 19.88 -13.44
C PRO A 79 5.31 18.72 -13.27
N ARG A 80 4.81 17.60 -12.75
CA ARG A 80 5.61 16.40 -12.44
C ARG A 80 5.52 15.30 -13.50
N GLY A 81 4.80 15.56 -14.60
CA GLY A 81 4.57 14.57 -15.67
C GLY A 81 3.60 13.46 -15.27
N LEU A 82 2.64 13.75 -14.37
CA LEU A 82 1.60 12.81 -13.99
C LEU A 82 0.52 12.73 -15.06
N ASP A 83 0.25 11.52 -15.55
CA ASP A 83 -0.90 11.23 -16.39
C ASP A 83 -2.10 10.86 -15.53
N LYS A 84 -3.13 11.73 -15.53
CA LYS A 84 -4.36 11.53 -14.75
C LYS A 84 -5.16 10.30 -15.24
N ALA A 85 -5.14 9.99 -16.53
CA ALA A 85 -5.84 8.83 -17.06
C ALA A 85 -5.19 7.54 -16.54
N LEU A 86 -3.86 7.47 -16.55
CA LEU A 86 -3.12 6.35 -15.99
C LEU A 86 -3.37 6.19 -14.48
N ILE A 87 -3.37 7.28 -13.69
CA ILE A 87 -3.67 7.18 -12.25
C ILE A 87 -5.08 6.64 -12.01
N LEU A 88 -6.07 7.09 -12.79
CA LEU A 88 -7.43 6.59 -12.68
C LEU A 88 -7.55 5.12 -13.10
N GLN A 89 -6.80 4.70 -14.12
CA GLN A 89 -6.70 3.29 -14.49
C GLN A 89 -6.10 2.46 -13.36
N LEU A 90 -5.01 2.92 -12.74
CA LEU A 90 -4.36 2.23 -11.62
C LEU A 90 -5.24 2.20 -10.36
N SER A 91 -6.09 3.21 -10.15
CA SER A 91 -7.01 3.25 -9.00
C SER A 91 -8.12 2.20 -9.08
N SER A 92 -8.43 1.67 -10.27
CA SER A 92 -9.39 0.56 -10.45
C SER A 92 -8.92 -0.77 -9.84
N GLY A 93 -7.61 -0.88 -9.56
CA GLY A 93 -7.00 -2.11 -9.04
C GLY A 93 -6.93 -3.27 -10.05
N GLN A 94 -7.27 -3.06 -11.33
CA GLN A 94 -7.22 -4.16 -12.31
C GLN A 94 -5.81 -4.73 -12.48
N TRP A 95 -4.79 -3.86 -12.51
CA TRP A 95 -3.39 -4.27 -12.57
C TRP A 95 -2.93 -5.15 -11.40
N LEU A 96 -3.59 -5.04 -10.24
CA LEU A 96 -3.34 -5.93 -9.08
C LEU A 96 -3.90 -7.33 -9.32
N ARG A 97 -5.08 -7.43 -9.94
CA ARG A 97 -5.69 -8.71 -10.32
C ARG A 97 -4.87 -9.42 -11.38
N ASP A 98 -4.33 -8.65 -12.32
CA ASP A 98 -3.50 -9.15 -13.42
C ASP A 98 -2.06 -9.47 -12.99
N GLY A 99 -1.68 -9.20 -11.73
CA GLY A 99 -0.33 -9.45 -11.22
C GLY A 99 0.75 -8.59 -11.88
N LEU A 100 0.38 -7.40 -12.37
CA LEU A 100 1.30 -6.47 -13.04
C LEU A 100 2.08 -5.64 -12.00
N ASN A 101 3.27 -5.20 -12.37
CA ASN A 101 4.11 -4.35 -11.52
C ASN A 101 3.94 -2.86 -11.84
N LEU A 102 4.46 -2.00 -10.97
CA LEU A 102 4.50 -0.56 -11.20
C LEU A 102 5.84 0.01 -10.74
N ILE A 103 6.54 0.69 -11.64
CA ILE A 103 7.79 1.38 -11.36
C ILE A 103 7.52 2.88 -11.32
N ILE A 104 7.87 3.52 -10.21
CA ILE A 104 7.76 4.96 -10.02
C ILE A 104 9.18 5.54 -9.93
N GLY A 105 9.65 6.10 -11.04
CA GLY A 105 10.97 6.72 -11.18
C GLY A 105 10.95 8.23 -11.01
N GLY A 106 12.12 8.83 -10.83
CA GLY A 106 12.30 10.29 -10.86
C GLY A 106 13.20 10.86 -9.76
N PRO A 107 13.51 12.17 -9.79
CA PRO A 107 14.41 12.81 -8.82
C PRO A 107 13.95 12.75 -7.35
N THR A 108 14.82 13.11 -6.43
CA THR A 108 14.49 13.15 -4.99
C THR A 108 13.42 14.18 -4.68
N GLY A 109 12.46 13.79 -3.84
CA GLY A 109 11.45 14.72 -3.32
C GLY A 109 10.28 15.00 -4.26
N VAL A 110 10.22 14.46 -5.47
CA VAL A 110 9.11 14.66 -6.43
C VAL A 110 7.82 13.89 -6.09
N GLY A 111 7.82 13.11 -5.00
CA GLY A 111 6.62 12.42 -4.49
C GLY A 111 6.48 10.94 -4.87
N LYS A 112 7.54 10.26 -5.30
CA LYS A 112 7.50 8.82 -5.67
C LYS A 112 6.91 7.93 -4.57
N THR A 113 7.50 7.96 -3.38
CA THR A 113 7.05 7.20 -2.21
C THR A 113 5.64 7.58 -1.78
N TRP A 114 5.29 8.86 -1.87
CA TRP A 114 3.95 9.34 -1.52
C TRP A 114 2.91 8.77 -2.49
N LEU A 115 3.18 8.77 -3.79
CA LEU A 115 2.29 8.20 -4.81
C LEU A 115 2.15 6.68 -4.65
N ALA A 116 3.25 5.97 -4.36
CA ALA A 116 3.20 4.55 -4.02
C ALA A 116 2.30 4.30 -2.80
N CYS A 117 2.41 5.11 -1.74
CA CYS A 117 1.55 5.01 -0.57
C CYS A 117 0.08 5.32 -0.89
N ALA A 118 -0.20 6.29 -1.77
CA ALA A 118 -1.57 6.63 -2.15
C ALA A 118 -2.27 5.49 -2.92
N LEU A 119 -1.57 4.90 -3.90
CA LEU A 119 -2.06 3.73 -4.63
C LEU A 119 -2.23 2.52 -3.71
N ALA A 120 -1.31 2.32 -2.79
CA ALA A 120 -1.37 1.27 -1.78
C ALA A 120 -2.51 1.45 -0.79
N HIS A 121 -2.80 2.70 -0.39
CA HIS A 121 -3.96 3.01 0.43
C HIS A 121 -5.26 2.67 -0.31
N GLN A 122 -5.35 3.01 -1.60
CA GLN A 122 -6.48 2.60 -2.43
C GLN A 122 -6.58 1.08 -2.54
N ALA A 123 -5.47 0.36 -2.72
CA ALA A 123 -5.48 -1.10 -2.73
C ALA A 123 -6.03 -1.70 -1.43
N CYS A 124 -5.68 -1.14 -0.26
CA CYS A 124 -6.26 -1.53 1.01
C CYS A 124 -7.79 -1.31 1.07
N ARG A 125 -8.29 -0.19 0.50
CA ARG A 125 -9.73 0.10 0.39
C ARG A 125 -10.45 -0.92 -0.48
N GLU A 126 -9.85 -1.33 -1.59
CA GLU A 126 -10.33 -2.39 -2.49
C GLU A 126 -10.19 -3.81 -1.91
N GLY A 127 -9.60 -3.93 -0.72
CA GLY A 127 -9.56 -5.18 0.03
C GLY A 127 -8.28 -6.01 -0.13
N TYR A 128 -7.28 -5.51 -0.85
CA TYR A 128 -5.98 -6.16 -1.03
C TYR A 128 -5.12 -6.04 0.22
N SER A 129 -4.36 -7.10 0.50
CA SER A 129 -3.28 -7.07 1.48
C SER A 129 -2.07 -6.31 0.92
N VAL A 130 -1.51 -5.42 1.72
CA VAL A 130 -0.42 -4.55 1.29
C VAL A 130 0.72 -4.62 2.29
N ARG A 131 1.96 -4.44 1.83
CA ARG A 131 3.13 -4.28 2.69
C ARG A 131 4.11 -3.27 2.09
N TYR A 132 4.44 -2.24 2.85
CA TYR A 132 5.50 -1.30 2.53
C TYR A 132 6.82 -1.73 3.17
N LEU A 133 7.87 -1.80 2.36
CA LEU A 133 9.23 -2.12 2.77
C LEU A 133 10.20 -1.10 2.18
N ARG A 134 11.09 -0.59 3.02
CA ARG A 134 12.23 0.20 2.54
C ARG A 134 13.33 -0.78 2.15
N LEU A 135 13.73 -0.80 0.88
CA LEU A 135 14.57 -1.87 0.35
C LEU A 135 15.90 -2.05 1.11
N PRO A 136 16.68 -1.00 1.44
CA PRO A 136 17.90 -1.18 2.24
C PRO A 136 17.68 -1.88 3.59
N ARG A 137 16.57 -1.55 4.28
CA ARG A 137 16.23 -2.17 5.57
C ARG A 137 15.75 -3.61 5.40
N LEU A 138 15.04 -3.90 4.31
CA LEU A 138 14.63 -5.26 3.98
C LEU A 138 15.87 -6.14 3.75
N LEU A 139 16.84 -5.66 2.97
CA LEU A 139 18.05 -6.40 2.67
C LEU A 139 18.87 -6.70 3.94
N GLU A 140 18.98 -5.73 4.86
CA GLU A 140 19.57 -5.96 6.19
C GLU A 140 18.79 -7.01 7.00
N GLU A 141 17.46 -6.93 7.00
CA GLU A 141 16.59 -7.89 7.71
C GLU A 141 16.74 -9.32 7.16
N LEU A 142 16.82 -9.47 5.83
CA LEU A 142 16.99 -10.78 5.18
C LEU A 142 18.35 -11.40 5.51
N GLY A 143 19.43 -10.61 5.49
CA GLY A 143 20.76 -11.08 5.89
C GLY A 143 20.78 -11.59 7.34
N LEU A 144 20.10 -10.91 8.26
CA LEU A 144 19.94 -11.41 9.65
C LEU A 144 19.05 -12.67 9.72
N ALA A 145 18.01 -12.74 8.89
CA ALA A 145 17.04 -13.83 8.89
C ALA A 145 17.62 -15.16 8.39
N HIS A 146 18.67 -15.13 7.58
CA HIS A 146 19.46 -16.30 7.21
C HIS A 146 20.16 -16.91 8.43
N GLY A 147 20.72 -16.08 9.31
CA GLY A 147 21.45 -16.52 10.51
C GLY A 147 20.58 -17.07 11.64
N ASP A 148 19.30 -16.67 11.72
CA ASP A 148 18.39 -17.06 12.80
C ASP A 148 17.20 -17.93 12.35
N GLY A 149 17.18 -18.36 11.09
CA GLY A 149 16.21 -19.30 10.53
C GLY A 149 14.84 -18.70 10.21
N ARG A 150 14.67 -17.36 10.27
CA ARG A 150 13.40 -16.69 9.93
C ARG A 150 13.20 -16.45 8.43
N PHE A 151 14.24 -16.64 7.61
CA PHE A 151 14.24 -16.28 6.18
C PHE A 151 13.02 -16.83 5.42
N ALA A 152 12.83 -18.15 5.41
CA ALA A 152 11.72 -18.79 4.68
C ALA A 152 10.33 -18.27 5.11
N LYS A 153 10.17 -17.95 6.40
CA LYS A 153 8.92 -17.40 6.93
C LYS A 153 8.66 -15.97 6.45
N LEU A 154 9.70 -15.13 6.42
CA LEU A 154 9.62 -13.77 5.88
C LEU A 154 9.31 -13.78 4.39
N MET A 155 10.05 -14.59 3.61
CA MET A 155 9.85 -14.75 2.18
C MET A 155 8.42 -15.19 1.85
N SER A 156 7.92 -16.24 2.52
CA SER A 156 6.53 -16.69 2.34
C SER A 156 5.50 -15.62 2.70
N SER A 157 5.76 -14.82 3.74
CA SER A 157 4.87 -13.71 4.12
C SER A 157 4.85 -12.61 3.04
N TYR A 158 6.00 -12.27 2.47
CA TYR A 158 6.09 -11.25 1.43
C TYR A 158 5.52 -11.76 0.11
N ALA A 159 5.80 -12.99 -0.29
CA ALA A 159 5.24 -13.63 -1.47
C ALA A 159 3.70 -13.61 -1.48
N LYS A 160 3.05 -13.93 -0.35
CA LYS A 160 1.58 -13.99 -0.24
C LYS A 160 0.87 -12.62 -0.23
N THR A 161 1.60 -11.52 0.00
CA THR A 161 1.01 -10.19 0.07
C THR A 161 0.58 -9.72 -1.33
N ASP A 162 -0.67 -9.28 -1.50
CA ASP A 162 -1.23 -8.89 -2.81
C ASP A 162 -0.42 -7.78 -3.47
N LEU A 163 -0.07 -6.74 -2.69
CA LEU A 163 0.77 -5.64 -3.14
C LEU A 163 1.98 -5.43 -2.21
N LEU A 164 3.18 -5.59 -2.76
CA LEU A 164 4.43 -5.29 -2.08
C LEU A 164 5.03 -3.99 -2.61
N ILE A 165 5.46 -3.09 -1.73
CA ILE A 165 6.18 -1.87 -2.11
C ILE A 165 7.63 -2.01 -1.70
N LEU A 166 8.53 -1.95 -2.67
CA LEU A 166 9.98 -1.84 -2.47
C LEU A 166 10.39 -0.39 -2.72
N ASP A 167 10.45 0.39 -1.65
CA ASP A 167 10.80 1.81 -1.69
C ASP A 167 12.32 2.00 -1.62
N ASP A 168 12.83 3.04 -2.30
CA ASP A 168 14.26 3.37 -2.37
C ASP A 168 15.11 2.28 -3.06
N TRP A 169 14.63 1.75 -4.18
CA TRP A 169 15.40 0.81 -5.02
C TRP A 169 16.64 1.46 -5.61
N GLY A 170 17.77 0.78 -5.46
CA GLY A 170 19.04 1.17 -6.08
C GLY A 170 19.73 2.38 -5.48
N LEU A 171 19.67 2.52 -4.15
CA LEU A 171 20.54 3.45 -3.43
C LEU A 171 22.01 2.99 -3.34
N ALA A 172 22.27 1.69 -3.45
CA ALA A 172 23.60 1.10 -3.44
C ALA A 172 23.62 -0.18 -4.29
N PRO A 173 24.77 -0.59 -4.83
CA PRO A 173 24.91 -1.87 -5.53
C PRO A 173 24.54 -3.05 -4.63
N PHE A 174 23.95 -4.09 -5.21
CA PHE A 174 23.56 -5.29 -4.48
C PHE A 174 24.77 -6.16 -4.16
N THR A 175 24.81 -6.73 -2.96
CA THR A 175 25.73 -7.85 -2.68
C THR A 175 25.25 -9.13 -3.36
N GLY A 176 26.14 -10.13 -3.47
CA GLY A 176 25.81 -11.41 -4.09
C GLY A 176 24.64 -12.16 -3.43
N GLU A 177 24.48 -12.02 -2.11
CA GLU A 177 23.37 -12.60 -1.36
C GLU A 177 22.08 -11.82 -1.61
N GLN A 178 22.13 -10.49 -1.50
CA GLN A 178 20.97 -9.62 -1.69
C GLN A 178 20.32 -9.79 -3.08
N ARG A 179 21.13 -9.96 -4.14
CA ARG A 179 20.58 -10.22 -5.48
C ARG A 179 19.90 -11.59 -5.60
N ARG A 180 20.38 -12.62 -4.88
CA ARG A 180 19.71 -13.94 -4.85
C ARG A 180 18.39 -13.86 -4.08
N ASP A 181 18.40 -13.21 -2.92
CA ASP A 181 17.19 -13.00 -2.12
C ASP A 181 16.13 -12.21 -2.91
N MET A 182 16.55 -11.21 -3.68
CA MET A 182 15.64 -10.46 -4.55
C MET A 182 15.10 -11.27 -5.71
N LEU A 183 15.92 -12.10 -6.35
CA LEU A 183 15.43 -12.99 -7.38
C LEU A 183 14.38 -13.94 -6.81
N GLU A 184 14.66 -14.60 -5.67
CA GLU A 184 13.72 -15.53 -5.03
C GLU A 184 12.39 -14.84 -4.69
N LEU A 185 12.43 -13.65 -4.10
CA LEU A 185 11.22 -12.90 -3.76
C LEU A 185 10.40 -12.51 -4.99
N LEU A 186 11.07 -12.10 -6.06
CA LEU A 186 10.40 -11.64 -7.28
C LEU A 186 9.88 -12.81 -8.11
N ASP A 187 10.55 -13.96 -8.09
CA ASP A 187 10.11 -15.17 -8.76
C ASP A 187 8.82 -15.72 -8.14
N ASP A 188 8.76 -15.80 -6.81
CA ASP A 188 7.57 -16.20 -6.05
C ASP A 188 6.33 -15.31 -6.31
N ARG A 189 6.56 -14.09 -6.79
CA ARG A 189 5.50 -13.08 -7.02
C ARG A 189 5.13 -12.95 -8.49
N TYR A 190 5.99 -13.38 -9.41
CA TYR A 190 5.87 -13.11 -10.84
C TYR A 190 4.55 -13.67 -11.41
N GLY A 191 3.77 -12.79 -12.06
CA GLY A 191 2.48 -13.14 -12.68
C GLY A 191 1.36 -13.48 -11.70
N GLN A 192 1.59 -13.42 -10.38
CA GLN A 192 0.62 -13.78 -9.35
C GLN A 192 0.27 -12.61 -8.42
N ARG A 193 1.24 -11.74 -8.15
CA ARG A 193 1.18 -10.69 -7.13
C ARG A 193 1.95 -9.46 -7.60
N SER A 194 1.43 -8.28 -7.28
CA SER A 194 1.95 -7.02 -7.82
C SER A 194 3.00 -6.39 -6.95
N THR A 195 4.03 -5.81 -7.57
CA THR A 195 5.10 -5.10 -6.86
C THR A 195 5.20 -3.66 -7.34
N ILE A 196 5.16 -2.71 -6.41
CA ILE A 196 5.54 -1.32 -6.67
C ILE A 196 7.02 -1.15 -6.31
N VAL A 197 7.78 -0.54 -7.21
CA VAL A 197 9.15 -0.11 -6.95
C VAL A 197 9.25 1.39 -7.09
N THR A 198 9.89 2.05 -6.12
CA THR A 198 10.28 3.44 -6.26
C THR A 198 11.79 3.54 -6.43
N SER A 199 12.25 4.35 -7.38
CA SER A 199 13.69 4.55 -7.56
C SER A 199 14.01 5.97 -8.01
N GLN A 200 15.19 6.42 -7.60
CA GLN A 200 15.82 7.62 -8.15
C GLN A 200 16.67 7.29 -9.39
N MET A 201 17.08 6.03 -9.53
CA MET A 201 17.90 5.55 -10.62
C MET A 201 17.03 5.19 -11.82
N PRO A 202 17.39 5.63 -13.04
CA PRO A 202 16.78 5.14 -14.26
C PRO A 202 16.88 3.62 -14.33
N VAL A 203 15.84 2.97 -14.87
CA VAL A 203 15.77 1.50 -15.00
C VAL A 203 16.94 0.95 -15.82
N ASP A 204 17.41 1.70 -16.82
CA ASP A 204 18.54 1.33 -17.68
C ASP A 204 19.84 1.11 -16.87
N ASN A 205 19.96 1.71 -15.69
CA ASN A 205 21.12 1.57 -14.81
C ASN A 205 20.96 0.44 -13.79
N TRP A 206 19.79 -0.21 -13.72
CA TRP A 206 19.54 -1.25 -12.70
C TRP A 206 20.36 -2.52 -12.98
N HIS A 207 20.66 -2.81 -14.24
CA HIS A 207 21.49 -3.97 -14.60
C HIS A 207 22.90 -3.87 -13.98
N GLU A 208 23.54 -2.70 -14.08
CA GLU A 208 24.85 -2.42 -13.47
C GLU A 208 24.78 -2.49 -11.93
N LEU A 209 23.74 -1.91 -11.35
CA LEU A 209 23.51 -1.89 -9.91
C LEU A 209 23.35 -3.30 -9.29
N ILE A 210 22.74 -4.24 -10.02
CA ILE A 210 22.60 -5.64 -9.60
C ILE A 210 23.95 -6.37 -9.68
N GLY A 211 24.81 -5.98 -10.63
CA GLY A 211 26.23 -6.38 -10.66
C GLY A 211 26.50 -7.83 -11.07
N ASP A 212 25.53 -8.52 -11.66
CA ASP A 212 25.64 -9.88 -12.19
C ASP A 212 24.70 -10.03 -13.39
N PRO A 213 25.21 -10.20 -14.62
CA PRO A 213 24.36 -10.18 -15.81
C PRO A 213 23.22 -11.19 -15.77
N THR A 214 23.51 -12.43 -15.36
CA THR A 214 22.52 -13.51 -15.32
C THR A 214 21.40 -13.20 -14.32
N LEU A 215 21.75 -12.76 -13.11
CA LEU A 215 20.75 -12.43 -12.09
C LEU A 215 20.04 -11.10 -12.40
N ALA A 216 20.74 -10.14 -13.02
CA ALA A 216 20.16 -8.89 -13.46
C ALA A 216 19.07 -9.14 -14.51
N ASP A 217 19.37 -9.93 -15.54
CA ASP A 217 18.38 -10.30 -16.56
C ASP A 217 17.17 -10.99 -15.92
N ALA A 218 17.40 -11.97 -15.04
CA ALA A 218 16.31 -12.70 -14.37
C ALA A 218 15.43 -11.79 -13.48
N ILE A 219 16.03 -10.87 -12.73
CA ILE A 219 15.31 -9.92 -11.87
C ILE A 219 14.53 -8.91 -12.70
N LEU A 220 15.16 -8.34 -13.72
CA LEU A 220 14.55 -7.30 -14.55
C LEU A 220 13.43 -7.89 -15.43
N ASP A 221 13.57 -9.11 -15.93
CA ASP A 221 12.50 -9.81 -16.65
C ASP A 221 11.22 -9.91 -15.78
N ARG A 222 11.37 -10.29 -14.52
CA ARG A 222 10.22 -10.41 -13.59
C ARG A 222 9.63 -9.07 -13.19
N LEU A 223 10.48 -8.07 -12.99
CA LEU A 223 10.08 -6.81 -12.37
C LEU A 223 9.67 -5.74 -13.39
N VAL A 224 10.30 -5.73 -14.55
CA VAL A 224 10.28 -4.61 -15.52
C VAL A 224 9.48 -4.95 -16.78
N HIS A 225 9.45 -6.22 -17.20
CA HIS A 225 8.77 -6.63 -18.45
C HIS A 225 7.27 -6.34 -18.38
N ASN A 226 6.61 -6.77 -17.29
CA ASN A 226 5.17 -6.61 -17.08
C ASN A 226 4.89 -5.48 -16.06
N ALA A 227 5.39 -4.28 -16.35
CA ALA A 227 5.28 -3.15 -15.43
C ALA A 227 4.75 -1.87 -16.10
N TYR A 228 3.79 -1.22 -15.42
CA TYR A 228 3.53 0.20 -15.65
C TYR A 228 4.73 1.02 -15.22
N ARG A 229 4.99 2.14 -15.92
CA ARG A 229 6.08 3.05 -15.58
C ARG A 229 5.58 4.47 -15.44
N ILE A 230 5.88 5.10 -14.30
CA ILE A 230 5.61 6.52 -14.04
C ILE A 230 6.95 7.19 -13.76
N ASN A 231 7.39 8.05 -14.67
CA ASN A 231 8.63 8.82 -14.53
C ASN A 231 8.30 10.25 -14.10
N LEU A 232 8.39 10.51 -12.81
CA LEU A 232 8.14 11.83 -12.24
C LEU A 232 9.31 12.78 -12.53
N LYS A 233 8.99 14.03 -12.79
CA LYS A 233 9.94 15.13 -13.03
C LYS A 233 9.67 16.31 -12.10
N GLY A 234 10.49 17.34 -12.20
CA GLY A 234 10.30 18.61 -11.50
C GLY A 234 11.02 18.71 -10.16
N GLU A 235 10.70 19.77 -9.42
CA GLU A 235 11.35 20.09 -8.15
C GLU A 235 10.82 19.26 -6.97
N SER A 236 11.58 19.28 -5.88
CA SER A 236 11.20 18.63 -4.64
C SER A 236 9.93 19.26 -4.05
N MET A 237 8.89 18.45 -3.89
CA MET A 237 7.62 18.82 -3.25
C MET A 237 7.78 19.11 -1.76
N ARG A 238 8.91 18.73 -1.15
CA ARG A 238 9.21 19.00 0.27
C ARG A 238 9.53 20.48 0.53
N LYS A 239 9.97 21.22 -0.49
CA LYS A 239 10.36 22.63 -0.36
C LYS A 239 9.18 23.59 -0.16
N ARG A 240 7.93 23.13 -0.32
CA ARG A 240 6.74 23.95 -0.09
C ARG A 240 6.45 24.25 1.39
N THR A 241 7.10 23.58 2.34
CA THR A 241 6.79 23.72 3.78
C THR A 241 7.81 24.54 4.58
N GLN A 242 8.91 25.04 3.99
CA GLN A 242 9.95 25.73 4.75
C GLN A 242 10.48 26.98 4.03
N LYS A 243 9.88 28.15 4.33
CA LYS A 243 10.61 29.42 4.36
C LYS A 243 11.17 29.59 5.78
N LEU A 244 12.21 28.81 6.12
CA LEU A 244 12.82 28.85 7.46
C LEU A 244 14.00 29.81 7.58
N THR A 245 14.49 30.37 6.48
CA THR A 245 15.59 31.33 6.48
C THR A 245 15.17 32.62 5.79
N THR A 246 14.87 33.63 6.60
CA THR A 246 14.96 35.03 6.17
C THR A 246 16.43 35.38 6.12
N PRO A 247 17.00 35.88 4.99
CA PRO A 247 18.37 36.35 4.99
C PRO A 247 18.48 37.51 6.00
N ALA A 248 19.44 37.41 6.93
CA ALA A 248 19.77 38.52 7.81
C ALA A 248 20.25 39.68 6.93
N ASN A 249 19.66 40.86 7.14
CA ASN A 249 20.10 42.08 6.49
C ASN A 249 21.56 42.34 6.88
N PRO A 250 22.47 42.61 5.95
CA PRO A 250 23.78 43.14 6.30
C PRO A 250 23.59 44.61 6.73
N ASP A 251 23.94 44.90 7.99
CA ASP A 251 24.18 46.28 8.47
C ASP A 251 25.50 46.83 7.87
#